data_AF-A0A1W9MTR8-F1
#
_entry.id   AF-A0A1W9MTR8-F1
#
_cell.length_a   1.000
_cell.length_b   1.000
_cell.length_c   1.000
_cell.angle_alpha   90.00
_cell.angle_beta   90.00
_cell.angle_gamma   90.00
#
_symmetry.space_group_name_H-M   'P 1'
#
loop_
_entity.id
_entity.type
_entity.pdbx_description
1 polymer ?
#
loop_
_entity_poly.entity_id
_entity_poly.type
_entity_poly.pdbx_seq_one_letter_code
_entity_poly.pdbx_strand_id
1 'polypeptide(L)'
;MMAYAGTLTTDQRGEGFPRVVNGRIDIGAFEGSLSSSPLYGNVNNDTTVDLTDAITALRVLAGISVTGLNPDADVNGDKKIGLEEVVYVLQKVAGLRN
;
A
#
# COMPACT_ATOMS: atom_id res chain seq x y z
N MET A 1 19.11 21.26 41.90
CA MET A 1 17.93 21.64 41.08
C MET A 1 17.47 20.38 40.36
N MET A 2 16.36 19.77 40.80
CA MET A 2 15.89 18.48 40.29
C MET A 2 15.12 18.71 38.98
N ALA A 3 15.48 18.01 37.91
CA ALA A 3 14.71 18.04 36.66
C ALA A 3 13.35 17.36 36.91
N TYR A 4 12.28 18.14 36.83
CA TYR A 4 10.91 17.65 36.85
C TYR A 4 10.67 16.84 35.58
N ALA A 5 10.71 15.51 35.69
CA ALA A 5 10.25 14.62 34.64
C ALA A 5 8.72 14.65 34.67
N GLY A 6 8.13 15.57 33.91
CA GLY A 6 6.70 15.58 33.67
C GLY A 6 6.27 14.19 33.21
N THR A 7 5.37 13.57 33.95
CA THR A 7 4.79 12.27 33.65
C THR A 7 4.19 12.34 32.25
N LEU A 8 4.67 11.49 31.34
CA LEU A 8 4.12 11.40 29.98
C LEU A 8 2.76 10.72 30.08
N THR A 9 1.70 11.52 30.10
CA THR A 9 0.32 11.06 30.33
C THR A 9 -0.28 10.28 29.17
N THR A 10 0.43 10.15 28.04
CA THR A 10 -0.02 9.46 26.81
C THR A 10 0.92 8.35 26.35
N ASP A 11 1.63 7.70 27.28
CA ASP A 11 2.40 6.49 26.97
C ASP A 11 1.48 5.35 26.52
N GLN A 12 1.45 5.05 25.22
CA GLN A 12 0.66 3.95 24.67
C GLN A 12 1.27 2.56 24.90
N ARG A 13 2.49 2.44 25.44
CA ARG A 13 3.17 1.14 25.72
C ARG A 13 2.96 0.61 27.14
N GLY A 14 2.49 1.46 28.06
CA GLY A 14 2.30 1.09 29.47
C GLY A 14 3.55 1.28 30.35
N GLU A 15 3.38 1.19 31.68
CA GLU A 15 4.46 1.39 32.65
C GLU A 15 5.52 0.27 32.60
N GLY A 16 6.79 0.63 32.83
CA GLY A 16 7.91 -0.34 32.95
C GLY A 16 8.99 -0.26 31.87
N PHE A 17 8.85 0.61 30.85
CA PHE A 17 9.84 0.78 29.79
C PHE A 17 10.51 2.17 29.86
N PRO A 18 11.78 2.28 30.31
CA PRO A 18 12.50 3.55 30.35
C PRO A 18 12.61 4.18 28.96
N ARG A 19 12.07 5.39 28.77
CA ARG A 19 12.08 6.12 27.49
C ARG A 19 13.41 6.78 27.16
N VAL A 20 14.27 6.91 28.17
CA VAL A 20 15.60 7.52 28.04
C VAL A 20 16.57 6.62 28.78
N VAL A 21 17.50 6.01 28.04
CA VAL A 21 18.62 5.25 28.60
C VAL A 21 19.91 5.87 28.06
N ASN A 22 20.82 6.26 28.95
CA ASN A 22 22.11 6.88 28.61
C ASN A 22 22.00 8.08 27.63
N GLY A 23 20.98 8.93 27.81
CA GLY A 23 20.81 10.17 27.04
C GLY A 23 20.28 9.99 25.61
N ARG A 24 19.96 8.75 25.20
CA ARG A 24 19.24 8.48 23.95
C ARG A 24 17.75 8.26 24.24
N ILE A 25 16.90 8.98 23.51
CA ILE A 25 15.44 8.84 23.56
C ILE A 25 15.08 7.68 22.61
N ASP A 26 14.37 6.68 23.13
CA ASP A 26 13.82 5.60 22.30
C ASP A 26 12.41 6.01 21.83
N ILE A 27 12.28 6.30 20.53
CA ILE A 27 11.06 6.82 19.91
C ILE A 27 10.12 5.70 19.42
N GLY A 28 10.51 4.42 19.51
CA GLY A 28 9.62 3.33 19.10
C GLY A 28 9.23 3.41 17.62
N ALA A 29 10.22 3.53 16.74
CA ALA A 29 9.99 3.46 15.30
C ALA A 29 9.58 2.03 14.92
N PHE A 30 8.36 1.87 14.41
CA PHE A 30 8.04 0.70 13.60
C PHE A 30 8.57 0.97 12.19
N GLU A 31 9.42 0.09 11.67
CA GLU A 31 9.81 0.12 10.26
C GLU A 31 8.68 -0.54 9.46
N GLY A 32 7.61 0.22 9.20
CA GLY A 32 6.70 -0.16 8.14
C GLY A 32 7.45 0.02 6.81
N SER A 33 7.60 -1.05 6.03
CA SER A 33 8.05 -0.94 4.64
C SER A 33 6.95 -0.24 3.83
N LEU A 34 6.81 1.07 4.00
CA LEU A 34 5.73 1.89 3.45
C LEU A 34 6.15 2.53 2.13
N SER A 35 6.57 1.70 1.19
CA SER A 35 6.61 2.11 -0.21
C SER A 35 6.11 0.98 -1.12
N SER A 36 4.91 0.48 -0.85
CA SER A 36 4.08 -0.02 -1.95
C SER A 36 3.65 1.21 -2.76
N SER A 37 4.53 1.69 -3.65
CA SER A 37 4.08 2.59 -4.70
C SER A 37 2.90 1.90 -5.40
N PRO A 38 1.72 2.54 -5.48
CA PRO A 38 0.55 1.89 -6.07
C PRO A 38 0.91 1.46 -7.48
N LEU A 39 0.88 0.15 -7.70
CA LEU A 39 1.21 -0.43 -8.99
C LEU A 39 -0.05 -0.31 -9.86
N TYR A 40 -0.25 0.87 -10.46
CA TYR A 40 -1.39 1.12 -11.34
C TYR A 40 -1.51 0.01 -12.40
N GLY A 41 -2.72 -0.48 -12.61
CA GLY A 41 -3.00 -1.61 -13.49
C GLY A 41 -2.62 -2.99 -12.95
N ASN A 42 -2.08 -3.15 -11.74
CA ASN A 42 -1.93 -4.45 -11.08
C ASN A 42 -3.27 -4.87 -10.47
N VAL A 43 -4.08 -5.59 -11.23
CA VAL A 43 -5.46 -5.96 -10.89
C VAL A 43 -5.51 -7.21 -10.03
N ASN A 44 -4.55 -8.13 -10.20
CA ASN A 44 -4.55 -9.42 -9.50
C ASN A 44 -3.80 -9.41 -8.15
N ASN A 45 -3.26 -8.25 -7.75
CA ASN A 45 -2.50 -8.03 -6.52
C ASN A 45 -1.21 -8.87 -6.42
N ASP A 46 -0.53 -9.11 -7.54
CA ASP A 46 0.81 -9.71 -7.55
C ASP A 46 1.91 -8.63 -7.53
N THR A 47 3.14 -8.99 -7.87
CA THR A 47 4.30 -8.06 -7.81
C THR A 47 4.57 -7.33 -9.13
N THR A 48 3.75 -7.54 -10.15
CA THR A 48 3.99 -7.14 -11.54
C THR A 48 2.78 -6.46 -12.16
N VAL A 49 2.96 -5.81 -13.31
CA VAL A 49 1.86 -5.36 -14.18
C VAL A 49 2.04 -6.03 -15.53
N ASP A 50 1.26 -7.06 -15.80
CA ASP A 50 1.42 -7.89 -16.99
C ASP A 50 0.08 -8.34 -17.59
N LEU A 51 0.11 -9.20 -18.62
CA LEU A 51 -1.12 -9.64 -19.29
C LEU A 51 -2.10 -10.38 -18.36
N THR A 52 -1.63 -10.93 -17.24
CA THR A 52 -2.48 -11.55 -16.22
C THR A 52 -3.46 -10.52 -15.62
N ASP A 53 -3.01 -9.28 -15.43
CA ASP A 53 -3.87 -8.19 -14.97
C ASP A 53 -4.93 -7.83 -16.00
N ALA A 54 -4.52 -7.71 -17.28
CA ALA A 54 -5.46 -7.42 -18.37
C ALA A 54 -6.55 -8.50 -18.49
N ILE A 55 -6.15 -9.79 -18.41
CA ILE A 55 -7.12 -10.89 -18.42
C ILE A 55 -8.01 -10.87 -17.17
N THR A 56 -7.47 -10.54 -16.01
CA THR A 56 -8.24 -10.44 -14.76
C THR A 56 -9.28 -9.32 -14.82
N ALA A 57 -8.93 -8.14 -15.34
CA ALA A 57 -9.87 -7.05 -15.58
C ALA A 57 -10.94 -7.41 -16.63
N LEU A 58 -10.56 -8.07 -17.73
CA LEU A 58 -11.52 -8.54 -18.73
C LEU A 58 -12.51 -9.57 -18.17
N ARG A 59 -12.07 -10.44 -17.24
CA ARG A 59 -12.98 -11.36 -16.52
C ARG A 59 -14.00 -10.60 -15.68
N VAL A 60 -13.57 -9.54 -14.98
CA VAL A 60 -14.48 -8.67 -14.21
C VAL A 60 -15.51 -8.01 -15.15
N LEU A 61 -15.07 -7.47 -16.28
CA LEU A 61 -15.96 -6.87 -17.29
C LEU A 61 -16.94 -7.88 -17.91
N ALA A 62 -16.52 -9.14 -18.05
CA ALA A 62 -17.36 -10.24 -18.50
C ALA A 62 -18.37 -10.74 -17.44
N GLY A 63 -18.39 -10.13 -16.25
CA GLY A 63 -19.26 -10.56 -15.14
C GLY A 63 -18.83 -11.87 -14.49
N ILE A 64 -17.59 -12.33 -14.73
CA ILE A 64 -17.04 -13.52 -14.09
C ILE A 64 -16.56 -13.12 -12.69
N SER A 65 -17.02 -13.83 -11.67
CA SER A 65 -16.55 -13.61 -10.29
C SER A 65 -15.05 -13.88 -10.17
N VAL A 66 -14.31 -12.87 -9.70
CA VAL A 66 -12.87 -12.91 -9.43
C VAL A 66 -12.65 -12.55 -7.97
N THR A 67 -11.76 -13.27 -7.29
CA THR A 67 -11.32 -12.98 -5.91
C THR A 67 -9.92 -12.38 -5.92
N GLY A 68 -9.58 -11.58 -4.90
CA GLY A 68 -8.23 -11.02 -4.77
C GLY A 68 -7.95 -9.83 -5.69
N LEU A 69 -8.99 -9.08 -6.08
CA LEU A 69 -8.81 -7.85 -6.84
C LEU A 69 -8.10 -6.79 -6.00
N ASN A 70 -7.16 -6.09 -6.62
CA ASN A 70 -6.50 -4.94 -6.02
C ASN A 70 -7.29 -3.64 -6.31
N PRO A 71 -7.87 -2.97 -5.31
CA PRO A 71 -8.55 -1.69 -5.51
C PRO A 71 -7.61 -0.56 -5.93
N ASP A 72 -6.31 -0.66 -5.59
CA ASP A 72 -5.30 0.35 -5.95
C ASP A 72 -4.87 0.25 -7.42
N ALA A 73 -5.39 -0.73 -8.17
CA ALA A 73 -5.15 -0.88 -9.60
C ALA A 73 -5.80 0.22 -10.44
N ASP A 74 -6.82 0.89 -9.89
CA ASP A 74 -7.64 1.93 -10.54
C ASP A 74 -6.77 3.06 -11.11
N VAL A 75 -6.77 3.19 -12.43
CA VAL A 75 -5.91 4.12 -13.17
C VAL A 75 -6.58 5.45 -13.47
N ASN A 76 -7.91 5.54 -13.37
CA ASN A 76 -8.69 6.74 -13.71
C ASN A 76 -9.35 7.39 -12.48
N GLY A 77 -9.32 6.75 -11.32
CA GLY A 77 -9.85 7.23 -10.05
C GLY A 77 -11.36 7.09 -9.90
N ASP A 78 -12.01 6.23 -10.69
CA ASP A 78 -13.47 6.03 -10.66
C ASP A 78 -13.95 4.98 -9.65
N LYS A 79 -13.02 4.35 -8.93
CA LYS A 79 -13.20 3.29 -7.94
C LYS A 79 -13.73 1.97 -8.51
N LYS A 80 -13.49 1.70 -9.80
CA LYS A 80 -13.88 0.46 -10.47
C LYS A 80 -12.68 -0.16 -11.19
N ILE A 81 -12.84 -1.44 -11.53
CA ILE A 81 -11.97 -2.12 -12.50
C ILE A 81 -12.74 -2.14 -13.82
N GLY A 82 -12.25 -1.37 -14.79
CA GLY A 82 -12.86 -1.06 -16.06
C GLY A 82 -12.00 -1.42 -17.27
N LEU A 83 -12.35 -0.84 -18.42
CA LEU A 83 -11.53 -0.96 -19.64
C LEU A 83 -10.24 -0.14 -19.52
N GLU A 84 -10.23 0.83 -18.63
CA GLU A 84 -9.14 1.74 -18.36
C GLU A 84 -7.92 0.97 -17.82
N GLU A 85 -8.11 0.05 -16.88
CA GLU A 85 -7.05 -0.85 -16.40
C GLU A 85 -6.56 -1.76 -17.52
N VAL A 86 -7.46 -2.32 -18.34
CA VAL A 86 -7.08 -3.18 -19.47
C VAL A 86 -6.19 -2.42 -20.45
N VAL A 87 -6.60 -1.21 -20.85
CA VAL A 87 -5.84 -0.36 -21.77
C VAL A 87 -4.51 0.06 -21.15
N TYR A 88 -4.49 0.40 -19.87
CA TYR A 88 -3.26 0.75 -19.15
C TYR A 88 -2.25 -0.40 -19.21
N VAL A 89 -2.68 -1.61 -18.85
CA VAL A 89 -1.82 -2.81 -18.85
C VAL A 89 -1.30 -3.11 -20.24
N LEU A 90 -2.16 -3.07 -21.26
CA LEU A 90 -1.75 -3.31 -22.64
C LEU A 90 -0.73 -2.27 -23.13
N GLN A 91 -0.91 -1.00 -22.79
CA GLN A 91 0.07 0.04 -23.11
C GLN A 91 1.41 -0.20 -22.41
N LYS A 92 1.40 -0.65 -21.15
CA LYS A 92 2.60 -0.96 -20.37
C LYS A 92 3.34 -2.15 -20.93
N VAL A 93 2.64 -3.26 -21.21
CA VAL A 93 3.22 -4.47 -21.81
C VAL A 93 3.72 -4.22 -23.23
N ALA A 94 3.04 -3.37 -24.00
CA ALA A 94 3.48 -2.98 -25.35
C ALA A 94 4.64 -1.96 -25.36
N GLY A 95 5.10 -1.48 -24.19
CA GLY A 95 6.15 -0.45 -24.09
C GLY A 95 5.71 0.93 -24.58
N LEU A 96 4.41 1.18 -24.68
CA LEU A 96 3.84 2.48 -25.08
C LEU A 96 3.69 3.43 -23.87
N ARG A 97 3.73 2.89 -22.66
CA ARG A 97 3.64 3.61 -21.39
C ARG A 97 4.66 3.05 -20.40
N ASN A 98 5.40 3.92 -19.73
CA ASN A 98 6.38 3.60 -18.68
C ASN A 98 5.87 4.04 -17.31
#